data_AF-A0ABC8AD72-F1
#
_entry.id   AF-A0ABC8AD72-F1
#
_cell.length_a   1.000
_cell.length_b   1.000
_cell.length_c   1.000
_cell.angle_alpha   90.00
_cell.angle_beta   90.00
_cell.angle_gamma   90.00
#
_symmetry.space_group_name_H-M   'P 1'
#
loop_
_entity.id
_entity.type
_entity.pdbx_description
1 polymer ?
#
loop_
_entity_poly.entity_id
_entity_poly.type
_entity_poly.pdbx_seq_one_letter_code
_entity_poly.pdbx_strand_id
1 'polypeptide(L)' 'MAKSLLDEIGLERSNKLMREATHKVIADAHGLSVTADVDGVLSEIFPDGHVEPVRYSAHPE' A
#
# COMPACT_ATOMS: atom_id res chain seq x y z
N MET A 1 15.62 -15.88 -25.05
CA MET A 1 15.18 -14.50 -24.76
C MET A 1 14.56 -14.51 -23.38
N ALA A 2 15.08 -13.73 -22.44
CA ALA A 2 14.42 -13.56 -21.14
C ALA A 2 13.12 -12.80 -21.37
N LYS A 3 12.01 -13.30 -20.83
CA LYS A 3 10.74 -12.56 -20.85
C LYS A 3 10.92 -11.32 -19.96
N SER A 4 10.38 -10.18 -20.38
CA SER A 4 10.37 -8.99 -19.52
C SER A 4 9.50 -9.27 -18.31
N LEU A 5 9.80 -8.65 -17.17
CA LEU A 5 8.91 -8.68 -16.01
C LEU A 5 7.49 -8.26 -16.41
N LEU A 6 7.35 -7.26 -17.29
CA LEU A 6 6.08 -6.82 -17.85
C LEU A 6 5.35 -7.92 -18.63
N ASP A 7 6.08 -8.77 -19.36
CA ASP A 7 5.52 -9.91 -20.09
C ASP A 7 5.05 -11.01 -19.12
N GLU A 8 5.64 -11.10 -17.93
CA GLU A 8 5.31 -12.11 -16.92
C GLU A 8 4.12 -11.69 -16.03
N ILE A 9 4.06 -10.42 -15.63
CA ILE A 9 3.03 -9.93 -14.70
C ILE A 9 1.88 -9.20 -15.39
N GLY A 10 2.08 -8.78 -16.64
CA GLY A 10 1.13 -7.96 -17.39
C GLY A 10 1.13 -6.47 -17.00
N LEU A 11 0.67 -5.63 -17.94
CA LEU A 11 0.66 -4.18 -17.79
C LEU A 11 -0.18 -3.70 -16.59
N GLU A 12 -1.35 -4.30 -16.38
CA GLU A 12 -2.25 -3.91 -15.29
C GLU A 12 -1.60 -4.10 -13.91
N ARG A 13 -0.97 -5.26 -13.70
CA ARG A 13 -0.29 -5.57 -12.44
C ARG A 13 0.95 -4.70 -12.25
N SER A 14 1.70 -4.43 -13.31
CA SER A 14 2.83 -3.50 -13.25
C SER A 14 2.39 -2.09 -12.85
N ASN A 15 1.31 -1.58 -13.44
CA ASN A 15 0.79 -0.26 -13.11
C ASN A 15 0.31 -0.18 -11.66
N LYS A 16 -0.33 -1.25 -11.15
CA LYS A 16 -0.72 -1.35 -9.75
C LYS A 16 0.50 -1.25 -8.83
N LEU A 17 1.56 -2.03 -9.09
CA LEU A 17 2.79 -2.00 -8.30
C LEU A 17 3.48 -0.63 -8.33
N MET A 18 3.53 0.03 -9.50
CA MET A 18 4.08 1.38 -9.61
C MET A 18 3.29 2.39 -8.76
N ARG A 19 1.96 2.28 -8.77
CA ARG A 19 1.08 3.17 -7.99
C ARG A 19 1.26 2.95 -6.49
N GLU A 20 1.30 1.70 -6.05
CA GLU A 20 1.55 1.32 -4.65
C GLU A 20 2.91 1.84 -4.18
N ALA A 21 3.97 1.64 -4.97
CA ALA A 21 5.30 2.16 -4.67
C ALA A 21 5.33 3.69 -4.60
N THR A 22 4.67 4.37 -5.55
CA THR A 22 4.59 5.85 -5.58
C THR A 22 3.86 6.39 -4.36
N HIS A 23 2.70 5.81 -4.01
CA HIS A 23 1.96 6.22 -2.81
C HIS A 23 2.80 6.05 -1.54
N LYS A 24 3.55 4.95 -1.43
CA LYS A 24 4.40 4.71 -0.26
C LYS A 24 5.52 5.74 -0.14
N VAL A 25 6.19 6.08 -1.24
CA VAL A 25 7.24 7.11 -1.26
C VAL A 25 6.69 8.48 -0.90
N ILE A 26 5.51 8.84 -1.41
CA ILE A 26 4.86 10.11 -1.08
C ILE A 26 4.49 10.14 0.41
N ALA A 27 3.91 9.07 0.93
CA ALA A 27 3.52 9.01 2.34
C ALA A 27 4.73 9.15 3.28
N ASP A 28 5.83 8.46 2.98
CA ASP A 28 7.09 8.56 3.73
C ASP A 28 7.65 9.99 3.72
N ALA A 29 7.73 10.61 2.54
CA ALA A 29 8.23 11.98 2.39
C ALA A 29 7.40 13.04 3.14
N HIS A 30 6.11 12.77 3.36
CA HIS A 30 5.19 13.67 4.04
C HIS A 30 4.89 13.27 5.49
N GLY A 31 5.50 12.20 6.01
CA GLY A 31 5.20 11.69 7.35
C GLY A 31 3.74 11.26 7.51
N LEU A 32 3.13 10.74 6.44
CA LEU A 32 1.77 10.23 6.44
C LEU A 32 1.76 8.73 6.70
N SER A 33 0.73 8.27 7.40
CA SER A 33 0.46 6.84 7.52
C SER A 33 -0.13 6.27 6.23
N VAL A 34 0.08 4.96 6.00
CA VAL A 34 -0.42 4.22 4.84
C VAL A 34 -1.26 3.05 5.30
N THR A 35 -2.44 2.89 4.72
CA THR A 35 -3.26 1.71 4.95
C THR A 35 -2.81 0.54 4.07
N ALA A 36 -2.57 -0.62 4.68
CA ALA A 36 -2.22 -1.86 3.99
C ALA A 36 -2.85 -3.07 4.68
N ASP A 37 -3.02 -4.17 3.94
CA ASP A 37 -3.35 -5.46 4.54
C ASP A 37 -2.10 -6.05 5.20
N VAL A 38 -2.19 -6.33 6.51
CA VAL A 38 -1.14 -6.96 7.31
C VAL A 38 -1.72 -8.23 7.90
N ASP A 39 -1.27 -9.38 7.41
CA ASP A 39 -1.74 -10.72 7.82
C ASP A 39 -3.28 -10.88 7.77
N GLY A 40 -3.93 -10.31 6.75
CA GLY A 40 -5.39 -10.36 6.58
C GLY A 40 -6.16 -9.33 7.42
N VAL A 41 -5.46 -8.38 8.07
CA VAL A 41 -6.06 -7.28 8.82
C VAL A 41 -5.69 -5.96 8.16
N LEU A 42 -6.71 -5.20 7.75
CA LEU A 42 -6.51 -3.83 7.27
C LEU A 42 -5.93 -2.97 8.40
N SER A 43 -4.70 -2.52 8.21
CA SER A 43 -3.91 -1.82 9.23
C SER A 43 -3.34 -0.53 8.66
N GLU A 44 -3.23 0.48 9.52
CA GLU A 44 -2.55 1.73 9.27
C GLU A 44 -1.09 1.61 9.73
N ILE A 45 -0.16 1.85 8.81
CA ILE A 45 1.29 1.80 9.04
C ILE A 45 1.78 3.25 9.12
N PHE A 46 2.28 3.64 10.28
CA PHE A 46 2.81 4.98 10.53
C PHE A 46 4.27 5.10 10.08
N PRO A 47 4.75 6.33 9.82
CA PRO A 47 6.13 6.57 9.37
C PRO A 47 7.22 6.10 10.35
N ASP A 48 6.90 6.03 11.64
CA ASP A 48 7.79 5.53 12.70
C ASP A 48 7.82 3.99 12.78
N GLY A 49 7.10 3.30 11.89
CA GLY A 49 6.99 1.85 11.85
C GLY A 49 5.93 1.29 12.80
N HIS A 50 5.20 2.14 13.52
CA HIS A 50 4.04 1.71 14.29
C HIS A 50 2.95 1.19 13.35
N VAL A 51 2.21 0.16 13.79
CA VAL A 51 1.13 -0.44 13.02
C VAL A 51 -0.10 -0.57 13.92
N GLU A 52 -1.22 0.00 13.47
CA GLU A 52 -2.51 -0.14 14.16
C GLU A 52 -3.57 -0.73 13.24
N PRO A 53 -4.40 -1.66 13.72
CA PRO A 53 -5.56 -2.10 12.94
C PRO A 53 -6.52 -0.93 12.72
N VAL A 54 -6.97 -0.76 11.48
CA VAL A 54 -7.97 0.27 11.16
C VAL A 54 -9.26 -0.09 11.87
N ARG A 55 -9.62 0.68 12.89
CA ARG A 55 -10.93 0.57 13.51
C ARG A 55 -11.90 1.38 12.65
N TYR A 56 -12.82 0.68 11.98
CA TYR A 56 -14.02 1.33 11.48
C TYR A 56 -14.82 1.83 12.68
N SER A 57 -14.63 3.09 13.08
CA SER A 57 -15.68 3.78 13.83
C SER A 57 -16.85 3.87 12.87
N ALA A 58 -17.87 3.03 13.08
CA ALA A 58 -19.19 3.30 12.54
C ALA A 58 -19.51 4.74 12.91
N HIS A 59 -19.56 5.64 11.93
CA HIS A 59 -20.08 6.97 12.14
C HIS A 59 -21.48 6.79 12.73
N PRO A 60 -21.78 7.28 13.95
CA PRO A 60 -23.16 7.45 14.33
C PRO A 60 -23.72 8.55 13.40
N GLU A 61 -24.69 8.13 12.60
CA GLU A 61 -25.58 8.97 11.79
C GLU A 61 -26.29 10.06 12.60
#